data_AF-A0A0K0Y4H1-F1
#
_entry.id   AF-A0A0K0Y4H1-F1
#
_cell.length_a   1.000
_cell.length_b   1.000
_cell.length_c   1.000
_cell.angle_alpha   90.00
_cell.angle_beta   90.00
_cell.angle_gamma   90.00
#
_symmetry.space_group_name_H-M   'P 1'
#
loop_
_entity.id
_entity.type
_entity.pdbx_description
1 polymer ?
#
loop_
_entity_poly.entity_id
_entity_poly.type
_entity_poly.pdbx_seq_one_letter_code
_entity_poly.pdbx_strand_id
1 'polypeptide(L)'
;MRNLPSTACVVLSAFLASPALADDGCDDIRKLMPEDFNDFALVSCETEGTPQTRAQLTLTVPPEDVIALSKRLTADFGMGELVFLCCGYEPAGGQNGSFEVPEGIIAPGPSGSYTHLSIGMSAMGLDETGSGGATEFFSLGETTATLSLAIVDI
;
A
#
# COMPACT_ATOMS: atom_id res chain seq x y z
N MET A 1 5.23 54.33 18.25
CA MET A 1 4.49 53.11 17.87
C MET A 1 5.49 51.95 17.91
N ARG A 2 5.31 50.98 18.80
CA ARG A 2 6.24 49.84 19.00
C ARG A 2 5.63 48.61 18.34
N ASN A 3 6.33 48.01 17.38
CA ASN A 3 5.95 46.76 16.72
C ASN A 3 6.11 45.60 17.71
N LEU A 4 5.03 44.85 17.94
CA LEU A 4 5.03 43.59 18.68
C LEU A 4 5.34 42.44 17.70
N PRO A 5 6.24 41.50 18.05
CA PRO A 5 6.49 40.33 17.22
C PRO A 5 5.27 39.38 17.27
N SER A 6 4.79 38.99 16.08
CA SER A 6 3.77 37.94 15.93
C SER A 6 4.38 36.59 16.28
N THR A 7 4.03 36.07 17.45
CA THR A 7 4.30 34.69 17.84
C THR A 7 3.37 33.79 17.04
N ALA A 8 3.91 33.12 16.02
CA ALA A 8 3.19 32.08 15.29
C ALA A 8 3.07 30.83 16.18
N CYS A 9 1.86 30.51 16.62
CA CYS A 9 1.56 29.21 17.23
C CYS A 9 1.59 28.14 16.14
N VAL A 10 2.62 27.30 16.14
CA VAL A 10 2.63 26.05 15.37
C VAL A 10 1.72 25.08 16.12
N VAL A 11 0.55 24.81 15.57
CA VAL A 11 -0.33 23.74 16.06
C VAL A 11 0.27 22.42 15.59
N LEU A 12 1.06 21.76 16.45
CA LEU A 12 1.41 20.35 16.27
C LEU A 12 0.14 19.52 16.52
N SER A 13 -0.59 19.21 15.44
CA SER A 13 -1.61 18.17 15.48
C SER A 13 -0.91 16.81 15.49
N ALA A 14 -0.70 16.26 16.69
CA ALA A 14 -0.36 14.85 16.83
C ALA A 14 -1.59 14.03 16.45
N PHE A 15 -1.61 13.47 15.24
CA PHE A 15 -2.52 12.39 14.90
C PHE A 15 -2.08 11.18 15.74
N LEU A 16 -2.78 10.95 16.85
CA LEU A 16 -2.78 9.65 17.49
C LEU A 16 -3.37 8.69 16.47
N ALA A 17 -2.53 7.85 15.88
CA ALA A 17 -3.01 6.70 15.12
C ALA A 17 -3.91 5.90 16.08
N SER A 18 -5.22 6.01 15.92
CA SER A 18 -6.15 5.12 16.59
C SER A 18 -5.70 3.70 16.24
N PRO A 19 -5.54 2.79 17.21
CA PRO A 19 -5.25 1.41 16.89
C PRO A 19 -6.34 0.94 15.92
N ALA A 20 -5.93 0.56 14.71
CA ALA A 20 -6.84 -0.04 13.75
C ALA A 20 -7.53 -1.19 14.49
N LEU A 21 -8.85 -1.07 14.68
CA LEU A 21 -9.63 -2.19 15.18
C LEU A 21 -9.41 -3.29 14.14
N ALA A 22 -8.85 -4.42 14.57
CA ALA A 22 -8.75 -5.60 13.73
C ALA A 22 -10.19 -5.99 13.35
N ASP A 23 -10.57 -5.63 12.15
CA ASP A 23 -11.87 -5.96 11.57
C ASP A 23 -11.69 -7.24 10.76
N ASP A 24 -12.66 -8.14 10.86
CA ASP A 24 -12.67 -9.49 10.27
C ASP A 24 -12.26 -9.47 8.78
N GLY A 25 -12.59 -8.39 8.06
CA GLY A 25 -12.23 -8.23 6.65
C GLY A 25 -10.72 -8.14 6.37
N CYS A 26 -9.92 -7.52 7.24
CA CYS A 26 -8.47 -7.40 7.05
C CYS A 26 -7.72 -8.64 7.50
N ASP A 27 -8.25 -9.35 8.50
CA ASP A 27 -7.74 -10.66 8.88
C ASP A 27 -7.94 -11.67 7.74
N ASP A 28 -9.05 -11.57 7.01
CA ASP A 28 -9.28 -12.37 5.80
C ASP A 28 -8.26 -12.05 4.71
N ILE A 29 -7.87 -10.78 4.51
CA ILE A 29 -6.76 -10.43 3.60
C ILE A 29 -5.47 -11.10 4.07
N ARG A 30 -5.11 -11.00 5.36
CA ARG A 30 -3.88 -11.62 5.88
C ARG A 30 -3.83 -13.13 5.68
N LYS A 31 -4.97 -13.83 5.81
CA LYS A 31 -5.06 -15.28 5.56
C LYS A 31 -4.82 -15.67 4.10
N LEU A 32 -5.08 -14.76 3.16
CA LEU A 32 -4.88 -14.97 1.72
C LEU A 32 -3.44 -14.66 1.30
N MET A 33 -2.72 -13.86 2.09
CA MET A 33 -1.35 -13.49 1.79
C MET A 33 -0.37 -14.59 2.20
N PRO A 34 0.75 -14.72 1.48
CA PRO A 34 1.86 -15.54 1.92
C PRO A 34 2.36 -15.13 3.32
N GLU A 35 2.87 -16.09 4.11
CA GLU A 35 3.21 -15.88 5.52
C GLU A 35 4.22 -14.74 5.76
N ASP A 36 5.13 -14.50 4.81
CA ASP A 36 6.16 -13.46 4.90
C ASP A 36 5.58 -12.03 4.88
N PHE A 37 4.35 -11.84 4.41
CA PHE A 37 3.68 -10.55 4.47
C PHE A 37 3.22 -10.20 5.89
N ASN A 38 3.16 -11.18 6.81
CA ASN A 38 2.80 -10.92 8.20
C ASN A 38 3.86 -10.14 8.97
N ASP A 39 5.11 -10.15 8.49
CA ASP A 39 6.23 -9.43 9.09
C ASP A 39 6.17 -7.92 8.81
N PHE A 40 5.36 -7.48 7.84
CA PHE A 40 5.19 -6.06 7.52
C PHE A 40 4.25 -5.36 8.51
N ALA A 41 4.62 -4.12 8.86
CA ALA A 41 3.87 -3.33 9.82
C ALA A 41 2.53 -2.87 9.23
N LEU A 42 1.44 -3.06 9.97
CA LEU A 42 0.12 -2.59 9.59
C LEU A 42 0.02 -1.07 9.70
N VAL A 43 -0.25 -0.38 8.58
CA VAL A 43 -0.50 1.07 8.53
C VAL A 43 -1.97 1.36 8.78
N SER A 44 -2.82 0.75 7.98
CA SER A 44 -4.27 0.92 8.06
C SER A 44 -5.00 -0.34 7.63
N CYS A 45 -6.16 -0.53 8.24
CA CYS A 45 -7.16 -1.51 7.84
C CYS A 45 -8.47 -0.75 7.72
N GLU A 46 -9.07 -0.79 6.54
CA GLU A 46 -10.37 -0.22 6.26
C GLU A 46 -11.31 -1.34 5.83
N THR A 47 -12.50 -1.36 6.40
CA THR A 47 -13.55 -2.32 6.10
C THR A 47 -14.80 -1.53 5.73
N GLU A 48 -15.51 -2.03 4.72
CA GLU A 48 -16.64 -1.36 4.06
C GLU A 48 -16.24 -0.10 3.26
N GLY A 49 -15.56 -0.32 2.13
CA GLY A 49 -15.15 0.72 1.20
C GLY A 49 -16.08 0.84 0.00
N THR A 50 -17.21 1.56 0.13
CA THR A 50 -18.16 1.86 -0.97
C THR A 50 -18.65 0.56 -1.68
N PRO A 51 -19.48 0.56 -2.74
CA PRO A 51 -20.37 -0.57 -2.99
C PRO A 51 -19.71 -1.93 -3.32
N GLN A 52 -18.40 -1.97 -3.64
CA GLN A 52 -17.72 -3.17 -4.12
C GLN A 52 -16.46 -3.59 -3.35
N THR A 53 -15.85 -2.74 -2.51
CA THR A 53 -14.63 -3.11 -1.77
C THR A 53 -14.99 -3.55 -0.35
N ARG A 54 -14.66 -4.81 -0.01
CA ARG A 54 -14.95 -5.34 1.34
C ARG A 54 -13.98 -4.83 2.38
N ALA A 55 -12.69 -4.92 2.08
CA ALA A 55 -11.62 -4.54 2.98
C ALA A 55 -10.40 -4.08 2.18
N GLN A 56 -9.64 -3.18 2.78
CA GLN A 56 -8.36 -2.68 2.29
C GLN A 56 -7.33 -2.72 3.43
N LEU A 57 -6.22 -3.37 3.17
CA LEU A 57 -5.09 -3.53 4.09
C LEU A 57 -3.89 -2.77 3.52
N THR A 58 -3.31 -1.88 4.32
CA THR A 58 -2.12 -1.13 3.94
C THR A 58 -0.96 -1.50 4.87
N LEU A 59 0.17 -1.91 4.32
CA LEU A 59 1.36 -2.36 5.05
C LEU A 59 2.56 -1.48 4.73
N THR A 60 3.43 -1.25 5.72
CA THR A 60 4.75 -0.63 5.53
C THR A 60 5.76 -1.71 5.19
N VAL A 61 6.42 -1.57 4.05
CA VAL A 61 7.47 -2.46 3.59
C VAL A 61 8.83 -1.80 3.86
N PRO A 62 9.74 -2.47 4.57
CA PRO A 62 11.08 -1.96 4.81
C PRO A 62 11.84 -1.70 3.49
N PRO A 63 12.63 -0.62 3.43
CA PRO A 63 13.56 -0.31 2.34
C PRO A 63 14.26 -1.50 1.67
N GLU A 64 14.82 -2.39 2.50
CA GLU A 64 15.62 -3.55 2.11
C GLU A 64 14.80 -4.60 1.36
N ASP A 65 13.49 -4.66 1.59
CA ASP A 65 12.60 -5.68 1.03
C ASP A 65 11.88 -5.21 -0.24
N VAL A 66 11.85 -3.90 -0.52
CA VAL A 66 11.05 -3.31 -1.62
C VAL A 66 11.36 -3.95 -2.98
N ILE A 67 12.64 -4.11 -3.31
CA ILE A 67 13.06 -4.67 -4.61
C ILE A 67 12.74 -6.16 -4.71
N ALA A 68 12.96 -6.92 -3.65
CA ALA A 68 12.67 -8.35 -3.63
C ALA A 68 11.15 -8.59 -3.72
N LEU A 69 10.38 -7.82 -2.94
CA LEU A 69 8.93 -7.91 -2.90
C LEU A 69 8.31 -7.49 -4.24
N SER A 70 8.70 -6.35 -4.82
CA SER A 70 8.16 -5.90 -6.12
C SER A 70 8.37 -6.93 -7.22
N LYS A 71 9.57 -7.52 -7.34
CA LYS A 71 9.85 -8.59 -8.31
C LYS A 71 8.95 -9.81 -8.10
N ARG A 72 8.73 -10.19 -6.85
CA ARG A 72 7.83 -11.29 -6.50
C ARG A 72 6.39 -10.94 -6.85
N LEU A 73 5.92 -9.73 -6.53
CA LEU A 73 4.56 -9.28 -6.86
C LEU A 73 4.30 -9.27 -8.38
N THR A 74 5.31 -8.92 -9.17
CA THR A 74 5.27 -9.04 -10.63
C THR A 74 5.20 -10.49 -11.08
N ALA A 75 6.03 -11.38 -10.53
CA ALA A 75 6.10 -12.78 -10.94
C ALA A 75 4.88 -13.61 -10.52
N ASP A 76 4.43 -13.45 -9.27
CA ASP A 76 3.42 -14.30 -8.64
C ASP A 76 2.00 -13.77 -8.89
N PHE A 77 1.83 -12.45 -9.00
CA PHE A 77 0.52 -11.79 -9.07
C PHE A 77 0.32 -10.91 -10.30
N GLY A 78 1.31 -10.84 -11.21
CA GLY A 78 1.18 -10.09 -12.46
C GLY A 78 1.17 -8.56 -12.32
N MET A 79 1.66 -8.03 -11.20
CA MET A 79 1.83 -6.58 -10.99
C MET A 79 2.86 -6.01 -11.99
N GLY A 80 2.62 -4.81 -12.53
CA GLY A 80 3.58 -4.12 -13.38
C GLY A 80 4.89 -3.81 -12.64
N GLU A 81 6.01 -3.74 -13.35
CA GLU A 81 7.28 -3.32 -12.77
C GLU A 81 7.18 -1.91 -12.20
N LEU A 82 7.83 -1.64 -11.07
CA LEU A 82 7.82 -0.31 -10.48
C LEU A 82 8.62 0.68 -11.34
N VAL A 83 7.98 1.78 -11.72
CA VAL A 83 8.58 2.88 -12.48
C VAL A 83 8.42 4.19 -11.73
N PHE A 84 9.41 5.07 -11.85
CA PHE A 84 9.34 6.41 -11.28
C PHE A 84 8.47 7.31 -12.16
N LEU A 85 7.40 7.90 -11.61
CA LEU A 85 6.48 8.74 -12.38
C LEU A 85 6.63 10.24 -12.06
N CYS A 86 6.60 10.63 -10.79
CA CYS A 86 6.59 12.05 -10.40
C CYS A 86 7.28 12.31 -9.05
N CYS A 87 6.89 11.57 -8.01
CA CYS A 87 7.42 11.70 -6.64
C CYS A 87 7.61 10.33 -5.96
N GLY A 88 7.58 9.27 -6.77
CA GLY A 88 7.49 7.92 -6.25
C GLY A 88 7.45 6.88 -7.36
N TYR A 89 7.61 5.65 -6.91
CA TYR A 89 7.58 4.44 -7.69
C TYR A 89 6.18 3.84 -7.62
N GLU A 90 5.61 3.52 -8.77
CA GLU A 90 4.29 2.89 -8.93
C GLU A 90 4.36 1.83 -10.02
N PRO A 91 3.43 0.84 -10.06
CA PRO A 91 3.43 -0.17 -11.10
C PRO A 91 3.25 0.46 -12.49
N ALA A 92 4.06 0.03 -13.45
CA ALA A 92 4.02 0.55 -14.81
C ALA A 92 2.60 0.48 -15.40
N GLY A 93 2.13 1.62 -15.92
CA GLY A 93 0.78 1.73 -16.47
C GLY A 93 -0.35 1.55 -15.47
N GLY A 94 -0.09 1.64 -14.15
CA GLY A 94 -1.09 1.40 -13.11
C GLY A 94 -1.51 -0.07 -13.00
N GLN A 95 -0.67 -0.99 -13.48
CA GLN A 95 -0.97 -2.42 -13.49
C GLN A 95 -0.81 -3.01 -12.08
N ASN A 96 -1.89 -3.03 -11.32
CA ASN A 96 -1.95 -3.78 -10.07
C ASN A 96 -1.92 -5.29 -10.34
N GLY A 97 -1.35 -6.05 -9.40
CA GLY A 97 -1.45 -7.50 -9.40
C GLY A 97 -2.83 -7.96 -8.94
N SER A 98 -3.23 -9.17 -9.31
CA SER A 98 -4.44 -9.77 -8.78
C SER A 98 -4.37 -11.29 -8.73
N PHE A 99 -5.15 -11.89 -7.83
CA PHE A 99 -5.39 -13.33 -7.84
C PHE A 99 -6.79 -13.67 -7.35
N GLU A 100 -7.27 -14.84 -7.74
CA GLU A 100 -8.59 -15.35 -7.35
C GLU A 100 -8.62 -15.72 -5.87
N VAL A 101 -9.65 -15.25 -5.17
CA VAL A 101 -9.93 -15.66 -3.80
C VAL A 101 -10.47 -17.08 -3.83
N PRO A 102 -9.84 -18.05 -3.12
CA PRO A 102 -10.37 -19.40 -3.06
C PRO A 102 -11.74 -19.44 -2.40
N GLU A 103 -12.64 -20.26 -2.95
CA GLU A 103 -13.99 -20.42 -2.41
C GLU A 103 -13.96 -20.81 -0.92
N GLY A 104 -14.80 -20.15 -0.11
CA GLY A 104 -14.96 -20.46 1.30
C GLY A 104 -13.93 -19.85 2.25
N ILE A 105 -12.91 -19.14 1.73
CA ILE A 105 -11.99 -18.36 2.59
C ILE A 105 -12.66 -17.08 3.09
N ILE A 106 -13.39 -16.42 2.21
CA ILE A 106 -14.10 -15.17 2.49
C ILE A 106 -15.60 -15.48 2.52
N ALA A 107 -16.26 -15.11 3.62
CA ALA A 107 -17.72 -15.14 3.67
C ALA A 107 -18.31 -14.14 2.65
N PRO A 108 -19.38 -14.49 1.92
CA PRO A 108 -20.06 -13.55 1.03
C PRO A 108 -20.47 -12.28 1.77
N GLY A 109 -20.19 -11.12 1.18
CA GLY A 109 -20.60 -9.84 1.74
C GLY A 109 -22.02 -9.45 1.31
N PRO A 110 -22.55 -8.35 1.87
CA PRO A 110 -23.84 -7.80 1.46
C PRO A 110 -23.89 -7.43 -0.04
N SER A 111 -22.73 -7.16 -0.65
CA SER A 111 -22.61 -6.81 -2.07
C SER A 111 -22.38 -8.00 -3.01
N GLY A 112 -22.20 -9.23 -2.51
CA GLY A 112 -21.98 -10.42 -3.35
C GLY A 112 -20.73 -11.23 -2.99
N SER A 113 -20.29 -12.06 -3.94
CA SER A 113 -19.08 -12.88 -3.83
C SER A 113 -17.87 -12.07 -4.30
N TYR A 114 -16.94 -11.79 -3.40
CA TYR A 114 -15.67 -11.19 -3.79
C TYR A 114 -14.76 -12.25 -4.38
N THR A 115 -14.37 -12.06 -5.64
CA THR A 115 -13.68 -13.08 -6.43
C THR A 115 -12.19 -12.83 -6.52
N HIS A 116 -11.72 -11.61 -6.23
CA HIS A 116 -10.32 -11.24 -6.44
C HIS A 116 -9.73 -10.45 -5.28
N LEU A 117 -8.44 -10.68 -5.01
CA LEU A 117 -7.58 -9.78 -4.24
C LEU A 117 -6.75 -8.95 -5.21
N SER A 118 -6.83 -7.62 -5.11
CA SER A 118 -6.01 -6.66 -5.84
C SER A 118 -4.80 -6.25 -4.98
N ILE A 119 -3.63 -6.18 -5.60
CA ILE A 119 -2.36 -5.87 -4.94
C ILE A 119 -1.67 -4.73 -5.68
N GLY A 120 -1.39 -3.65 -4.96
CA GLY A 120 -0.63 -2.50 -5.45
C GLY A 120 0.50 -2.15 -4.51
N MET A 121 1.56 -1.54 -5.03
CA MET A 121 2.71 -1.09 -4.24
C MET A 121 3.12 0.30 -4.68
N SER A 122 3.40 1.18 -3.73
CA SER A 122 3.96 2.49 -4.00
C SER A 122 5.13 2.77 -3.05
N ALA A 123 6.15 3.49 -3.52
CA ALA A 123 7.26 3.91 -2.68
C ALA A 123 7.59 5.37 -2.95
N MET A 124 7.93 6.14 -1.92
CA MET A 124 8.43 7.50 -2.12
C MET A 124 9.83 7.45 -2.73
N GLY A 125 10.11 8.35 -3.66
CA GLY A 125 11.43 8.48 -4.28
C GLY A 125 11.70 9.92 -4.67
N LEU A 126 12.98 10.28 -4.73
CA LEU A 126 13.44 11.51 -5.35
C LEU A 126 14.18 11.11 -6.64
N ASP A 127 13.79 11.70 -7.77
CA ASP A 127 14.64 11.64 -8.97
C ASP A 127 15.78 12.63 -8.79
N GLU A 128 16.89 12.15 -8.23
CA GLU A 128 18.09 12.98 -8.05
C GLU A 128 18.84 13.25 -9.36
N THR A 129 18.49 12.56 -10.45
CA THR A 129 19.31 12.60 -11.67
C THR A 129 18.87 13.64 -12.66
N GLY A 130 17.64 14.15 -12.60
CA GLY A 130 17.11 15.18 -13.51
C GLY A 130 17.29 14.86 -15.01
N SER A 131 17.58 13.59 -15.32
CA SER A 131 17.97 13.10 -16.63
C SER A 131 17.15 11.83 -16.81
N GLY A 132 16.08 11.92 -17.60
CA GLY A 132 15.14 10.82 -17.85
C GLY A 132 15.78 9.62 -18.55
N GLY A 133 16.73 8.97 -17.91
CA GLY A 133 17.56 7.90 -18.43
C GLY A 133 18.23 7.14 -17.29
N ALA A 134 17.82 5.87 -17.16
CA ALA A 134 18.36 4.84 -16.29
C ALA A 134 18.07 5.01 -14.78
N THR A 135 16.91 4.44 -14.40
CA THR A 135 16.63 3.61 -13.20
C THR A 135 17.81 3.32 -12.27
N GLU A 136 18.28 4.35 -11.60
CA GLU A 136 19.04 4.21 -10.39
C GLU A 136 18.02 4.24 -9.24
N PHE A 137 17.63 3.05 -8.77
CA PHE A 137 16.82 2.83 -7.54
C PHE A 137 17.53 3.33 -6.27
N PHE A 138 18.43 4.30 -6.39
CA PHE A 138 19.00 5.09 -5.32
C PHE A 138 17.87 6.05 -4.91
N SER A 139 17.10 5.81 -3.86
CA SER A 139 17.49 5.58 -2.47
C SER A 139 16.39 4.80 -1.75
N LEU A 140 15.87 3.72 -2.35
CA LEU A 140 14.86 2.89 -1.69
C LEU A 140 15.34 2.40 -0.31
N GLY A 141 16.67 2.30 -0.11
CA GLY A 141 17.34 2.01 1.16
C GLY A 141 17.02 2.95 2.33
N GLU A 142 16.43 4.12 2.10
CA GLU A 142 16.05 5.07 3.16
C GLU A 142 14.54 5.31 3.24
N THR A 143 13.75 4.93 2.24
CA THR A 143 12.31 5.21 2.18
C THR A 143 11.49 3.93 2.28
N THR A 144 10.61 3.87 3.28
CA THR A 144 9.62 2.78 3.40
C THR A 144 8.63 2.83 2.25
N ALA A 145 8.25 1.67 1.72
CA ALA A 145 7.19 1.56 0.73
C ALA A 145 5.84 1.22 1.39
N THR A 146 4.77 1.48 0.66
CA THR A 146 3.40 1.15 1.01
C THR A 146 2.92 0.03 0.11
N LEU A 147 2.50 -1.07 0.70
CA LEU A 147 1.80 -2.16 0.03
C LEU A 147 0.31 -2.02 0.33
N SER A 148 -0.52 -1.99 -0.71
CA SER A 148 -1.98 -1.90 -0.61
C SER A 148 -2.61 -3.18 -1.15
N LEU A 149 -3.48 -3.77 -0.35
CA LEU A 149 -4.19 -5.02 -0.65
C LEU A 149 -5.68 -4.75 -0.52
N ALA A 150 -6.49 -5.11 -1.51
CA ALA A 150 -7.93 -4.84 -1.49
C ALA A 150 -8.73 -6.03 -2.02
N ILE A 151 -9.76 -6.43 -1.29
CA ILE A 151 -10.73 -7.42 -1.77
C ILE A 151 -11.74 -6.69 -2.65
N VAL A 152 -11.79 -7.07 -3.93
CA VAL A 152 -12.61 -6.42 -4.95
C VAL A 152 -13.49 -7.43 -5.69
N ASP A 153 -14.57 -6.94 -6.26
CA ASP A 153 -15.37 -7.63 -7.28
C ASP A 153 -14.96 -7.10 -8.67
N ILE A 154 -14.88 -7.97 -9.68
CA ILE A 154 -14.48 -7.61 -11.06
C ILE A 154 -15.67 -7.76 -12.02
#